data_AF-A0A4D4L0U3-F1
#
_entry.id   AF-A0A4D4L0U3-F1
#
_cell.length_a   1.000
_cell.length_b   1.000
_cell.length_c   1.000
_cell.angle_alpha   90.00
_cell.angle_beta   90.00
_cell.angle_gamma   90.00
#
_symmetry.space_group_name_H-M   'P 1'
#
loop_
_entity.id
_entity.type
_entity.pdbx_description
1 polymer ?
#
loop_
_entity_poly.entity_id
_entity_poly.type
_entity_poly.pdbx_seq_one_letter_code
_entity_poly.pdbx_strand_id
1 'polypeptide(L)' 'MNDLTVSLVFRCAALDGTPATGPRTRAWRWATRAEVPDLADEAYAVRVLDALDTAAPPAVRAHDGVTLV' A
#
# COMPACT_ATOMS: atom_id res chain seq x y z
N MET A 1 14.44 14.32 15.58
CA MET A 1 14.19 14.70 14.17
C MET A 1 12.81 14.14 13.85
N ASN A 2 11.82 15.02 13.69
CA ASN A 2 10.51 14.62 13.19
C ASN A 2 10.64 14.50 11.67
N ASP A 3 11.03 13.33 11.19
CA ASP A 3 11.07 13.08 9.74
C ASP A 3 9.62 13.00 9.24
N LEU A 4 9.10 14.15 8.83
CA LEU A 4 7.75 14.30 8.26
C LEU A 4 7.72 13.60 6.90
N THR A 5 7.47 12.30 6.92
CA THR A 5 7.34 11.47 5.72
C THR A 5 5.89 11.43 5.29
N VAL A 6 5.63 11.78 4.03
CA VAL A 6 4.32 11.58 3.39
C VAL A 6 4.46 10.47 2.36
N SER A 7 3.63 9.44 2.49
CA SER A 7 3.54 8.33 1.53
C SER A 7 2.23 8.41 0.77
N LEU A 8 2.29 8.51 -0.56
CA LEU A 8 1.13 8.54 -1.44
C LEU A 8 1.00 7.22 -2.18
N VAL A 9 -0.22 6.66 -2.23
CA VAL A 9 -0.53 5.44 -2.96
C VAL A 9 -1.53 5.76 -4.05
N PHE A 10 -1.21 5.35 -5.28
CA PHE A 10 -2.06 5.53 -6.45
C PHE A 10 -2.52 4.16 -6.96
N ARG A 11 -3.82 4.01 -7.19
CA ARG A 11 -4.38 2.80 -7.80
C ARG A 11 -4.07 2.79 -9.29
N CYS A 12 -3.46 1.70 -9.76
CA CYS A 12 -3.27 1.42 -11.18
C CYS A 12 -3.94 0.09 -11.56
N ALA A 13 -4.13 -0.10 -12.87
CA ALA A 13 -4.58 -1.37 -13.43
C ALA A 13 -3.41 -2.00 -14.19
N ALA A 14 -3.12 -3.28 -13.91
CA ALA A 14 -2.22 -4.07 -14.74
C ALA A 14 -2.96 -4.42 -16.04
N LEU A 15 -2.42 -4.01 -17.19
CA LEU A 15 -3.03 -4.26 -18.50
C LEU A 15 -2.43 -5.51 -19.17
N ASP A 16 -1.12 -5.66 -19.09
CA ASP A 16 -0.35 -6.75 -19.69
C ASP A 16 0.96 -7.00 -18.90
N GLY A 17 1.76 -7.95 -19.40
CA GLY A 17 3.06 -8.31 -18.83
C GLY A 17 3.00 -9.36 -17.72
N THR A 18 4.18 -9.74 -17.23
CA THR A 18 4.35 -10.66 -16.10
C THR A 18 5.31 -10.02 -15.10
N PRO A 19 4.93 -9.89 -13.81
CA PRO A 19 5.82 -9.24 -12.86
C PRO A 19 7.12 -10.05 -12.68
N ALA A 20 8.23 -9.34 -12.61
CA ALA A 20 9.57 -9.91 -12.52
C ALA A 20 10.30 -9.39 -11.28
N THR A 21 11.15 -10.24 -10.71
CA THR A 21 12.10 -9.88 -9.65
C THR A 21 13.35 -9.20 -10.23
N GLY A 22 14.16 -8.58 -9.37
CA GLY A 22 15.41 -7.94 -9.78
C GLY A 22 16.29 -7.59 -8.58
N PRO A 23 17.39 -6.84 -8.77
CA PRO A 23 18.35 -6.54 -7.69
C PRO A 23 17.74 -5.87 -6.44
N ARG A 24 16.56 -5.23 -6.59
CA ARG A 24 15.84 -4.56 -5.48
C ARG A 24 14.50 -5.21 -5.12
N THR A 25 14.11 -6.28 -5.79
CA THR A 25 12.83 -6.98 -5.58
C THR A 25 13.09 -8.47 -5.46
N ARG A 26 13.09 -8.98 -4.22
CA ARG A 26 13.45 -10.37 -3.93
C ARG A 26 12.36 -11.38 -4.30
N ALA A 27 11.10 -11.01 -4.10
CA ALA A 27 9.95 -11.86 -4.37
C ALA A 27 8.73 -10.98 -4.64
N TRP A 28 7.73 -11.53 -5.31
CA TRP A 28 6.44 -10.89 -5.49
C TRP A 28 5.32 -11.94 -5.45
N ARG A 29 4.13 -11.51 -5.06
CA ARG A 29 2.89 -12.29 -5.18
C ARG A 29 1.72 -11.35 -5.40
N TRP A 30 0.66 -11.85 -6.02
CA TRP A 30 -0.66 -11.20 -5.94
C TRP A 30 -1.23 -11.39 -4.54
N ALA A 31 -2.01 -10.42 -4.07
CA ALA A 31 -2.73 -10.48 -2.80
C ALA A 31 -4.17 -10.01 -2.98
N THR A 32 -5.09 -10.67 -2.29
CA THR A 32 -6.48 -10.21 -2.24
C THR A 32 -6.64 -9.07 -1.24
N ARG A 33 -7.72 -8.28 -1.35
CA ARG A 33 -8.02 -7.19 -0.39
C ARG A 33 -8.02 -7.68 1.06
N ALA A 34 -8.52 -8.90 1.31
CA ALA A 34 -8.60 -9.49 2.64
C ALA A 34 -7.24 -9.92 3.21
N GLU A 35 -6.26 -10.22 2.36
CA GLU A 35 -4.92 -10.63 2.79
C GLU A 35 -4.00 -9.45 3.12
N VAL A 36 -4.31 -8.24 2.63
CA VAL A 36 -3.44 -7.06 2.80
C VAL A 36 -3.10 -6.76 4.26
N PRO A 37 -4.03 -6.81 5.24
CA PRO A 37 -3.72 -6.54 6.64
C PRO A 37 -2.72 -7.52 7.26
N ASP A 38 -2.63 -8.75 6.74
CA ASP A 38 -1.72 -9.78 7.28
C ASP A 38 -0.30 -9.69 6.68
N LEU A 39 -0.11 -8.85 5.66
CA LEU A 39 1.15 -8.77 4.90
C LEU A 39 2.01 -7.55 5.23
N ALA A 40 1.45 -6.56 5.89
CA ALA A 40 2.09 -5.29 6.12
C ALA A 40 1.58 -4.66 7.41
N ASP A 41 2.40 -3.76 7.99
CA ASP A 41 1.97 -2.94 9.11
C ASP A 41 0.73 -2.12 8.76
N GLU A 42 -0.08 -1.79 9.77
CA GLU A 42 -1.37 -1.11 9.64
C GLU A 42 -1.27 0.16 8.76
N ALA A 43 -0.26 0.99 9.01
CA ALA A 43 -0.03 2.22 8.27
C ALA A 43 0.20 1.99 6.76
N TYR A 44 0.78 0.85 6.36
CA TYR A 44 0.93 0.52 4.94
C TYR A 44 -0.33 -0.14 4.39
N ALA A 45 -0.89 -1.11 5.13
CA ALA A 45 -2.08 -1.85 4.74
C ALA A 45 -3.26 -0.92 4.44
N VAL A 46 -3.53 0.05 5.33
CA VAL A 46 -4.63 1.00 5.16
C VAL A 46 -4.50 1.85 3.89
N ARG A 47 -3.28 2.23 3.50
CA ARG A 47 -3.06 3.02 2.26
C ARG A 47 -3.45 2.24 1.01
N VAL A 48 -3.20 0.92 1.00
CA VAL A 48 -3.62 0.03 -0.09
C VAL A 48 -5.14 -0.15 -0.08
N LEU A 49 -5.74 -0.36 1.10
CA LEU A 49 -7.17 -0.57 1.25
C LEU A 49 -8.00 0.68 0.90
N ASP A 50 -7.54 1.86 1.32
CA ASP A 50 -8.12 3.16 0.99
C ASP A 50 -8.02 3.41 -0.53
N ALA A 51 -6.86 3.13 -1.16
CA ALA A 51 -6.70 3.28 -2.61
C ALA A 51 -7.56 2.31 -3.45
N LEU A 52 -7.91 1.15 -2.88
CA LEU A 52 -8.82 0.19 -3.51
C LEU A 52 -10.30 0.55 -3.33
N ASP A 53 -10.65 1.42 -2.38
CA ASP A 53 -12.02 1.92 -2.21
C ASP A 53 -12.27 3.08 -3.17
N THR A 54 -12.94 2.79 -4.28
CA THR A 54 -13.25 3.80 -5.32
C THR A 54 -14.55 4.55 -5.05
N ALA A 55 -15.30 4.21 -4.02
CA ALA A 55 -16.54 4.90 -3.67
C ALA A 55 -16.28 6.11 -2.77
N ALA A 56 -15.18 6.08 -2.00
CA ALA A 56 -14.76 7.16 -1.13
C ALA A 56 -13.85 8.17 -1.85
N PRO A 57 -13.80 9.44 -1.38
CA PRO A 57 -12.75 10.36 -1.78
C PRO A 57 -11.38 9.87 -1.29
N PRO A 58 -10.26 10.36 -1.88
CA PRO A 58 -8.91 10.00 -1.41
C PRO A 58 -8.74 10.27 0.08
N ALA A 59 -8.30 9.24 0.82
CA ALA A 59 -8.12 9.33 2.26
C ALA A 59 -6.78 9.97 2.64
N VAL A 60 -6.78 10.71 3.75
CA VAL A 60 -5.58 11.22 4.43
C VAL A 60 -5.57 10.66 5.85
N ARG A 61 -4.48 10.01 6.24
CA ARG A 61 -4.30 9.36 7.54
C ARG A 61 -2.99 9.81 8.17
N ALA A 62 -3.01 10.19 9.44
CA ALA A 62 -1.79 10.35 10.22
C ALA A 62 -1.30 8.97 10.67
N HIS A 63 0.02 8.78 10.70
CA HIS A 63 0.63 7.52 11.14
C HIS A 63 2.02 7.77 11.70
N ASP A 64 2.51 6.83 12.51
CA ASP A 64 3.90 6.81 12.98
C ASP A 64 4.83 5.98 12.07
N GLY A 65 4.27 5.34 11.04
CA GLY A 65 4.97 4.48 10.09
C GLY A 65 4.62 3.00 10.25
N VAL A 66 4.04 2.62 11.39
CA VAL A 66 3.59 1.27 11.70
C VAL A 66 2.08 1.26 11.96
N THR A 67 1.59 2.15 12.80
CA THR A 67 0.18 2.30 13.17
C THR A 67 -0.39 3.66 12.82
N LEU A 68 -1.72 3.74 12.75
CA LEU A 68 -2.45 4.99 12.64
C LEU A 68 -2.45 5.75 13.97
N VAL A 69 -2.48 7.09 13.90
CA VAL A 69 -2.51 8.00 15.07
C VAL A 69 -3.65 9.01 15.00
#